data_AF-A0A1B3IZ36-F1
#
_entry.id   AF-A0A1B3IZ36-F1
#
_cell.length_a   1.000
_cell.length_b   1.000
_cell.length_c   1.000
_cell.angle_alpha   90.00
_cell.angle_beta   90.00
_cell.angle_gamma   90.00
#
_symmetry.space_group_name_H-M   'P 1'
#
loop_
_entity.id
_entity.type
_entity.pdbx_description
1 polymer ?
#
loop_
_entity_poly.entity_id
_entity_poly.type
_entity_poly.pdbx_seq_one_letter_code
_entity_poly.pdbx_strand_id
1 'polypeptide(L)'
;MFNLFLAVSPEIFIINATFILLIHGVVFSTSKKDDYPPLVSNVGWLGLLSVLITLLLLAAGAPLLTIAHLFRNNLFRRDNFTYFCQILLLLSTAGTISMCFDFSEQERFDAFESIVLIPLPTRSMLFMISAHDLIAMYLA
;
A
#
# COMPACT_ATOMS: atom_id res chain seq x y z
N MET A 1 -8.87 1.92 -23.42
CA MET A 1 -8.55 0.84 -22.45
C MET A 1 -7.47 1.27 -21.45
N PHE A 2 -6.33 1.85 -21.89
CA PHE A 2 -5.24 2.27 -20.97
C PHE A 2 -5.59 3.39 -19.98
N ASN A 3 -6.38 4.38 -20.40
CA ASN A 3 -6.78 5.50 -19.53
C ASN A 3 -7.63 5.07 -18.32
N LEU A 4 -8.16 3.83 -18.32
CA LEU A 4 -8.94 3.32 -17.20
C LEU A 4 -8.07 2.94 -16.00
N PHE A 5 -6.85 2.44 -16.26
CA PHE A 5 -5.90 2.05 -15.21
C PHE A 5 -5.39 3.25 -14.41
N LEU A 6 -5.48 4.47 -14.97
CA LEU A 6 -5.16 5.70 -14.24
C LEU A 6 -6.01 5.89 -12.97
N ALA A 7 -7.27 5.44 -12.99
CA ALA A 7 -8.15 5.56 -11.83
C ALA A 7 -7.72 4.64 -10.66
N VAL A 8 -7.23 3.44 -10.97
CA VAL A 8 -6.80 2.43 -9.98
C VAL A 8 -5.26 2.46 -9.80
N SER A 9 -4.63 3.57 -10.18
CA SER A 9 -3.17 3.71 -10.13
C SER A 9 -2.57 3.57 -8.73
N PRO A 10 -3.17 4.11 -7.64
CA PRO A 10 -2.62 3.95 -6.29
C PRO A 10 -2.63 2.48 -5.85
N GLU A 11 -3.71 1.74 -6.12
CA GLU A 11 -3.82 0.33 -5.75
C GLU A 11 -2.87 -0.56 -6.56
N ILE A 12 -2.72 -0.31 -7.86
CA ILE A 12 -1.78 -1.06 -8.69
C ILE A 12 -0.35 -0.83 -8.20
N PHE A 13 -0.01 0.40 -7.83
CA PHE A 13 1.30 0.74 -7.33
C PHE A 13 1.62 0.00 -6.01
N ILE A 14 0.73 0.05 -5.01
CA ILE A 14 1.00 -0.57 -3.72
C ILE A 14 1.14 -2.10 -3.82
N ILE A 15 0.36 -2.77 -4.68
CA ILE A 15 0.50 -4.22 -4.95
C ILE A 15 1.89 -4.55 -5.47
N ASN A 16 2.31 -3.84 -6.52
CA ASN A 16 3.59 -4.08 -7.17
C ASN A 16 4.74 -3.76 -6.21
N ALA A 17 4.62 -2.68 -5.44
CA ALA A 17 5.58 -2.34 -4.41
C ALA A 17 5.70 -3.46 -3.36
N THR A 18 4.59 -3.99 -2.84
CA THR A 18 4.60 -5.10 -1.89
C THR A 18 5.27 -6.35 -2.46
N PHE A 19 5.00 -6.72 -3.73
CA PHE A 19 5.67 -7.87 -4.35
C PHE A 19 7.17 -7.66 -4.55
N ILE A 20 7.59 -6.49 -5.03
CA ILE A 20 9.00 -6.16 -5.20
C ILE A 20 9.72 -6.19 -3.85
N LEU A 21 9.09 -5.64 -2.81
CA LEU A 21 9.65 -5.54 -1.47
C LEU A 21 9.71 -6.92 -0.79
N LEU A 22 8.75 -7.81 -1.05
CA LEU A 22 8.80 -9.22 -0.63
C LEU A 22 9.94 -9.99 -1.31
N ILE A 23 10.07 -9.88 -2.64
CA ILE A 23 11.13 -10.54 -3.40
C ILE A 23 12.50 -10.02 -2.96
N HIS A 24 12.64 -8.71 -2.78
CA HIS A 24 13.85 -8.09 -2.27
C HIS A 24 14.17 -8.60 -0.86
N GLY A 25 13.20 -8.58 0.05
CA GLY A 25 13.36 -9.09 1.41
C GLY A 25 13.89 -10.53 1.45
N VAL A 26 13.25 -11.45 0.73
CA VAL A 26 13.61 -12.88 0.76
C VAL A 26 14.96 -13.19 0.11
N VAL A 27 15.28 -12.54 -1.02
CA VAL A 27 16.53 -12.79 -1.77
C VAL A 27 17.74 -12.31 -0.97
N PHE A 28 17.66 -11.12 -0.39
CA PHE A 28 18.78 -10.55 0.36
C PHE A 28 18.89 -11.15 1.77
N SER A 29 17.77 -11.53 2.42
CA SER A 29 17.81 -12.20 3.71
C SER A 29 18.42 -13.62 3.63
N THR A 30 18.25 -14.32 2.49
CA THR A 30 18.79 -15.69 2.29
C THR A 30 20.18 -15.70 1.64
N SER A 31 20.76 -14.53 1.35
CA SER A 31 22.04 -14.41 0.66
C SER A 31 23.21 -14.77 1.58
N LYS A 32 23.87 -15.90 1.31
CA LYS A 32 25.14 -16.29 1.97
C LYS A 32 26.29 -15.32 1.71
N LYS A 33 26.18 -14.47 0.69
CA LYS A 33 27.23 -13.54 0.27
C LYS A 33 27.32 -12.31 1.17
N ASP A 34 26.22 -11.96 1.84
CA ASP A 34 26.08 -10.71 2.61
C ASP A 34 26.00 -10.97 4.14
N ASP A 35 26.37 -12.17 4.59
CA ASP A 35 26.39 -12.58 6.01
C ASP A 35 25.04 -12.41 6.75
N TYR A 36 23.92 -12.69 6.07
CA TYR A 36 22.56 -12.61 6.62
C TYR A 36 22.28 -11.28 7.34
N PRO A 37 22.32 -10.14 6.63
CA PRO A 37 22.14 -8.86 7.26
C PRO A 37 20.70 -8.71 7.78
N PRO A 38 20.46 -8.02 8.90
CA PRO A 38 19.12 -7.67 9.34
C PRO A 38 18.52 -6.63 8.37
N LEU A 39 17.69 -7.09 7.43
CA LEU A 39 17.08 -6.25 6.40
C LEU A 39 15.86 -5.44 6.87
N VAL A 40 15.44 -5.59 8.13
CA VAL A 40 14.28 -4.93 8.72
C VAL A 40 14.30 -3.41 8.48
N SER A 41 15.45 -2.77 8.69
CA SER A 41 15.55 -1.32 8.57
C SER A 41 15.39 -0.85 7.11
N ASN A 42 16.12 -1.47 6.19
CA ASN A 42 16.08 -1.09 4.77
C ASN A 42 14.70 -1.37 4.15
N VAL A 43 14.13 -2.54 4.43
CA VAL A 43 12.80 -2.93 3.96
C VAL A 43 11.72 -2.04 4.58
N GLY A 44 11.87 -1.64 5.83
CA GLY A 44 10.97 -0.71 6.51
C GLY A 44 10.94 0.69 5.88
N TRP A 45 12.12 1.25 5.59
CA TRP A 45 12.21 2.54 4.88
C TRP A 45 11.61 2.48 3.48
N LEU A 46 11.87 1.41 2.72
CA LEU A 46 11.25 1.20 1.40
C LEU A 46 9.73 1.03 1.51
N GLY A 47 9.25 0.36 2.56
CA GLY A 47 7.83 0.19 2.84
C GLY A 47 7.14 1.53 3.12
N LEU A 48 7.72 2.34 4.01
CA LEU A 48 7.23 3.68 4.32
C LEU A 48 7.24 4.59 3.09
N LEU A 49 8.31 4.56 2.31
CA LEU A 49 8.42 5.29 1.04
C LEU A 49 7.32 4.87 0.06
N SER A 50 7.03 3.57 -0.06
CA SER A 50 5.96 3.08 -0.95
C SER A 50 4.57 3.60 -0.54
N VAL A 51 4.28 3.68 0.76
CA VAL A 51 3.01 4.23 1.26
C VAL A 51 2.93 5.74 0.98
N LEU A 52 4.02 6.49 1.17
CA LEU A 52 4.07 7.92 0.86
C LEU A 52 3.91 8.20 -0.65
N ILE A 53 4.52 7.39 -1.52
CA ILE A 53 4.29 7.50 -2.97
C ILE A 53 2.83 7.20 -3.30
N THR A 54 2.23 6.19 -2.67
CA THR A 54 0.82 5.86 -2.88
C THR A 54 -0.09 7.02 -2.47
N LEU A 55 0.21 7.66 -1.34
CA LEU A 55 -0.50 8.85 -0.86
C LEU A 55 -0.36 10.01 -1.86
N LEU A 56 0.84 10.25 -2.39
CA LEU A 56 1.09 11.29 -3.38
C LEU A 56 0.37 11.01 -4.71
N LEU A 57 0.35 9.76 -5.17
CA LEU A 57 -0.41 9.34 -6.36
C LEU A 57 -1.91 9.57 -6.17
N LEU A 58 -2.45 9.19 -5.00
CA LEU A 58 -3.85 9.43 -4.67
C LEU A 58 -4.17 10.92 -4.70
N ALA A 59 -3.32 11.75 -4.08
CA ALA A 59 -3.52 13.19 -4.00
C ALA A 59 -3.43 13.89 -5.37
N ALA A 60 -2.46 13.49 -6.20
CA ALA A 60 -2.28 14.02 -7.56
C ALA A 60 -3.36 13.54 -8.54
N GLY A 61 -3.99 12.38 -8.28
CA GLY A 61 -5.05 11.81 -9.09
C GLY A 61 -6.43 12.45 -8.93
N ALA A 62 -6.62 13.32 -7.93
CA ALA A 62 -7.90 13.96 -7.62
C ALA A 62 -8.61 14.66 -8.81
N PRO A 63 -7.94 15.45 -9.68
CA PRO A 63 -8.60 16.07 -10.85
C PRO A 63 -8.81 15.09 -12.03
N LEU A 64 -8.05 13.99 -12.12
CA LEU A 64 -8.24 12.96 -13.15
C LEU A 64 -9.33 11.95 -12.81
N LEU A 65 -9.68 11.81 -11.53
CA LEU A 65 -10.71 10.90 -11.04
C LEU A 65 -12.12 11.25 -11.52
N THR A 66 -12.36 12.52 -11.86
CA THR A 66 -13.61 12.98 -12.48
C THR A 66 -13.81 12.40 -13.90
N ILE A 67 -12.73 11.99 -14.59
CA ILE A 67 -12.81 11.39 -15.93
C ILE A 67 -13.26 9.92 -15.86
N ALA A 68 -13.03 9.24 -14.73
CA ALA A 68 -13.43 7.85 -14.52
C ALA A 68 -14.91 7.69 -14.09
N HIS A 69 -15.64 8.79 -13.87
CA HIS A 69 -17.08 8.80 -13.56
C HIS A 69 -17.93 8.01 -14.56
N LEU A 70 -17.39 7.78 -15.77
CA LEU A 70 -18.07 7.11 -16.89
C LEU A 70 -17.85 5.58 -16.93
N PHE A 71 -16.93 5.00 -16.16
CA PHE A 71 -16.68 3.54 -16.15
C PHE A 71 -17.00 2.88 -14.81
N ARG A 72 -18.03 3.38 -14.12
CA ARG A 72 -18.62 2.71 -12.96
C ARG A 72 -19.82 1.90 -13.41
N ASN A 73 -19.53 0.71 -13.92
CA ASN A 73 -20.50 -0.39 -13.91
C ASN A 73 -20.71 -0.81 -12.44
N ASN A 74 -21.41 0.02 -11.65
CA ASN A 74 -21.86 -0.14 -10.25
C ASN A 74 -20.89 -0.63 -9.15
N LEU A 75 -19.65 -1.01 -9.43
CA LEU A 75 -18.77 -1.68 -8.46
C LEU A 75 -17.97 -0.74 -7.55
N PHE A 76 -17.36 0.33 -8.11
CA PHE A 76 -16.44 1.21 -7.36
C PHE A 76 -16.79 2.68 -7.51
N ARG A 77 -17.19 3.33 -6.41
CA ARG A 77 -17.56 4.75 -6.35
C ARG A 77 -16.54 5.54 -5.54
N ARG A 78 -15.81 6.44 -6.20
CA ARG A 78 -14.96 7.43 -5.53
C ARG A 78 -15.63 8.78 -5.55
N ASP A 79 -16.11 9.19 -4.38
CA ASP A 79 -16.60 10.54 -4.12
C ASP A 79 -15.58 11.25 -3.20
N ASN A 80 -15.78 12.56 -2.94
CA ASN A 80 -14.90 13.32 -2.05
C ASN A 80 -14.74 12.65 -0.66
N PHE A 81 -15.80 12.02 -0.15
CA PHE A 81 -15.76 11.28 1.12
C PHE A 81 -14.77 10.11 1.07
N THR A 82 -14.89 9.26 0.04
CA THR A 82 -13.99 8.11 -0.20
C THR A 82 -12.54 8.56 -0.25
N TYR A 83 -12.27 9.67 -0.93
CA TYR A 83 -10.94 10.25 -1.04
C TYR A 83 -10.35 10.68 0.31
N PHE A 84 -11.11 11.39 1.15
CA PHE A 84 -10.66 11.76 2.50
C PHE A 84 -10.39 10.53 3.38
N CYS A 85 -11.26 9.52 3.34
CA CYS A 85 -11.07 8.28 4.10
C CYS A 85 -9.80 7.53 3.65
N GLN A 86 -9.53 7.44 2.35
CA GLN A 86 -8.33 6.78 1.83
C GLN A 86 -7.04 7.51 2.23
N ILE A 87 -7.05 8.85 2.25
CA ILE A 87 -5.92 9.66 2.74
C ILE A 87 -5.65 9.39 4.21
N LEU A 88 -6.68 9.43 5.06
CA LEU A 88 -6.54 9.18 6.50
C LEU A 88 -6.00 7.77 6.77
N LEU A 89 -6.47 6.79 6.00
CA LEU A 89 -6.00 5.42 6.12
C LEU A 89 -4.51 5.28 5.76
N LEU A 90 -4.07 5.88 4.66
CA LEU A 90 -2.65 5.86 4.26
C LEU A 90 -1.77 6.61 5.27
N LEU A 91 -2.25 7.73 5.82
CA LEU A 91 -1.55 8.46 6.87
C LEU A 91 -1.37 7.61 8.14
N SER A 92 -2.45 6.92 8.57
CA SER A 92 -2.40 6.00 9.70
C SER A 92 -1.44 4.85 9.44
N THR A 93 -1.44 4.29 8.23
CA THR A 93 -0.53 3.19 7.86
C THR A 93 0.93 3.63 7.93
N ALA A 94 1.25 4.83 7.43
CA ALA A 94 2.59 5.39 7.50
C ALA A 94 3.05 5.58 8.96
N GLY A 95 2.15 6.06 9.83
CA GLY A 95 2.40 6.17 11.27
C GLY A 95 2.68 4.82 11.94
N THR A 96 1.88 3.79 11.64
CA THR A 96 2.07 2.43 12.18
C THR A 96 3.40 1.82 11.73
N ILE A 97 3.80 1.99 10.46
CA ILE A 97 5.11 1.52 9.97
C ILE A 97 6.25 2.22 10.72
N SER A 98 6.14 3.53 10.93
CA SER A 98 7.16 4.30 11.68
C SER A 98 7.30 3.81 13.12
N MET A 99 6.19 3.54 13.81
CA MET A 99 6.22 3.00 15.18
C MET A 99 6.79 1.57 15.23
N CYS A 100 6.47 0.74 14.24
CA CYS A 100 6.94 -0.64 14.14
C CYS A 100 8.46 -0.71 13.89
N PHE A 101 9.01 0.30 13.22
CA PHE A 101 10.45 0.43 13.00
C PHE A 101 11.22 0.58 14.33
N ASP A 102 10.84 1.54 15.16
CA ASP A 102 11.47 1.77 16.47
C ASP A 102 11.34 0.54 17.38
N PHE A 103 10.19 -0.14 17.31
CA PHE A 103 9.97 -1.37 18.08
C PHE A 103 10.86 -2.53 17.63
N SER A 104 11.01 -2.74 16.31
CA SER A 104 11.82 -3.84 15.77
C SER A 104 13.31 -3.66 16.10
N GLU A 105 13.81 -2.43 16.13
CA GLU A 105 15.19 -2.13 16.54
C GLU A 105 15.42 -2.41 18.03
N GLN A 106 14.44 -2.06 18.89
CA GLN A 106 14.52 -2.29 20.33
C GLN A 106 14.46 -3.78 20.71
N GLU A 107 13.57 -4.54 20.07
CA GLU A 107 13.34 -5.95 20.42
C GLU A 107 14.27 -6.93 19.68
N ARG A 108 15.12 -6.42 18.77
CA ARG A 108 16.01 -7.21 17.89
C ARG A 108 15.26 -8.31 17.14
N PHE A 109 14.05 -7.99 16.69
CA PHE A 109 13.20 -8.90 15.95
C PHE A 109 13.45 -8.73 14.44
N ASP A 110 14.30 -9.59 13.86
CA ASP A 110 14.76 -9.47 12.47
C ASP A 110 13.77 -10.01 11.42
N ALA A 111 12.46 -9.93 11.69
CA ALA A 111 11.44 -10.38 10.75
C ALA A 111 10.99 -9.24 9.82
N PHE A 112 11.66 -9.11 8.67
CA PHE A 112 11.26 -8.14 7.64
C PHE A 112 9.83 -8.40 7.12
N GLU A 113 9.35 -9.66 7.20
CA GLU A 113 8.01 -10.07 6.79
C GLU A 113 6.91 -9.26 7.48
N SER A 114 7.09 -8.93 8.76
CA SER A 114 6.12 -8.14 9.53
C SER A 114 5.86 -6.78 8.88
N ILE A 115 6.90 -6.15 8.34
CA ILE A 115 6.79 -4.84 7.70
C ILE A 115 6.15 -4.96 6.31
N VAL A 116 6.44 -6.04 5.57
CA VAL A 116 5.82 -6.33 4.26
C VAL A 116 4.33 -6.65 4.39
N LEU A 117 3.94 -7.28 5.49
CA LEU A 117 2.56 -7.66 5.77
C LEU A 117 1.67 -6.47 6.14
N ILE A 118 2.20 -5.29 6.47
CA ILE A 118 1.41 -4.08 6.77
C ILE A 118 0.76 -3.46 5.52
N PRO A 119 1.46 -3.22 4.39
CA PRO A 119 0.84 -2.64 3.20
C PRO A 119 -0.16 -3.57 2.48
N LEU A 120 -0.11 -4.88 2.74
CA LEU A 120 -1.00 -5.87 2.13
C LEU A 120 -2.48 -5.71 2.57
N PRO A 121 -2.84 -5.58 3.86
CA PRO A 121 -4.19 -5.22 4.30
C PRO A 121 -4.53 -3.76 3.98
N THR A 122 -3.56 -2.83 3.95
CA THR A 122 -3.81 -1.44 3.54
C THR A 122 -4.42 -1.37 2.14
N ARG A 123 -3.92 -2.18 1.20
CA ARG A 123 -4.54 -2.38 -0.12
C ARG A 123 -6.00 -2.82 0.01
N SER A 124 -6.27 -3.86 0.77
CA SER A 124 -7.63 -4.40 0.95
C SER A 124 -8.57 -3.33 1.49
N MET A 125 -8.12 -2.56 2.47
CA MET A 125 -8.91 -1.47 3.04
C MET A 125 -9.15 -0.31 2.05
N LEU A 126 -8.20 0.00 1.17
CA LEU A 126 -8.42 0.98 0.08
C LEU A 126 -9.55 0.53 -0.87
N PHE A 127 -9.60 -0.77 -1.18
CA PHE A 127 -10.69 -1.36 -1.97
C PHE A 127 -12.03 -1.32 -1.22
N MET A 128 -12.01 -1.67 0.06
CA MET A 128 -13.21 -1.65 0.92
C MET A 128 -13.84 -0.25 0.99
N ILE A 129 -13.02 0.79 1.18
CA ILE A 129 -13.50 2.18 1.24
C ILE A 129 -14.15 2.62 -0.09
N SER A 130 -13.65 2.13 -1.23
CA SER A 130 -14.17 2.49 -2.55
C SER A 130 -15.32 1.59 -3.04
N ALA A 131 -15.64 0.52 -2.32
CA ALA A 131 -16.65 -0.47 -2.73
C ALA A 131 -18.06 0.10 -2.64
N HIS A 132 -18.85 -0.09 -3.71
CA HIS A 132 -20.26 0.33 -3.74
C HIS A 132 -21.24 -0.87 -3.75
N ASP A 133 -20.75 -2.08 -4.00
CA ASP A 133 -21.52 -3.31 -4.01
C ASP A 133 -21.20 -4.17 -2.78
N LEU A 134 -22.19 -4.90 -2.25
CA LEU A 134 -22.05 -5.79 -1.10
C LEU A 134 -21.04 -6.92 -1.35
N ILE A 135 -21.00 -7.43 -2.58
CA ILE A 135 -20.04 -8.49 -2.96
C ILE A 135 -18.61 -7.94 -2.95
N ALA A 136 -18.42 -6.71 -3.47
CA ALA A 136 -17.11 -6.06 -3.47
C ALA A 136 -16.64 -5.74 -2.04
N MET A 137 -17.55 -5.33 -1.15
CA MET A 137 -17.25 -5.11 0.26
C MET A 137 -16.86 -6.41 0.98
N TYR A 138 -17.52 -7.53 0.67
CA TYR A 138 -17.24 -8.83 1.29
C TYR A 138 -15.89 -9.44 0.86
N LEU A 139 -15.48 -9.22 -0.39
CA LEU A 139 -14.23 -9.76 -0.94
C LEU A 139 -12.98 -8.91 -0.60
N ALA A 140 -13.17 -7.66 -0.19
CA ALA A 140 -12.09 -6.73 0.13
C ALA A 140 -11.37 -7.13 1.44
#